data_AF-A0A2F0ATU0-F1
#
_entry.id   AF-A0A2F0ATU0-F1
#
_cell.length_a   1.000
_cell.length_b   1.000
_cell.length_c   1.000
_cell.angle_alpha   90.00
_cell.angle_beta   90.00
_cell.angle_gamma   90.00
#
_symmetry.space_group_name_H-M   'P 1'
#
loop_
_entity.id
_entity.type
_entity.pdbx_description
1 polymer ?
#
loop_
_entity_poly.entity_id
_entity_poly.type
_entity_poly.pdbx_seq_one_letter_code
_entity_poly.pdbx_strand_id
1 'polypeptide(L)'
;MDEGVLNACGQCGALPAEICNGQDDDCDGRLDEGVQNACGQCGVVPAEICNGQDDDCDGRLDEQIMPRQCGSNVGPCEFGEERCENGAWGQCLGGVLPGPDEGPRQVGSCDGEDNDCDGNIDENWPNEVQICFQNRQPAFCIQGTRIDCDGIFNDRER
;
A
#
# COMPACT_ATOMS: atom_id res chain seq x y z
N MET A 1 -31.41 -50.47 31.56
CA MET A 1 -31.09 -49.57 32.69
C MET A 1 -29.67 -49.14 32.44
N ASP A 2 -29.47 -47.86 32.15
CA ASP A 2 -28.14 -47.26 32.13
C ASP A 2 -27.69 -47.14 33.60
N GLU A 3 -26.55 -47.72 33.94
CA GLU A 3 -25.99 -47.73 35.29
C GLU A 3 -25.32 -46.39 35.67
N GLY A 4 -25.57 -45.31 34.92
CA GLY A 4 -24.99 -43.99 35.19
C GLY A 4 -23.48 -43.97 34.96
N VAL A 5 -23.00 -44.84 34.07
CA VAL A 5 -21.57 -45.00 33.73
C VAL A 5 -21.18 -44.13 32.53
N LEU A 6 -22.15 -43.45 31.91
CA LEU A 6 -21.94 -42.58 30.78
C LEU A 6 -21.41 -41.20 31.22
N ASN A 7 -20.42 -40.69 30.48
CA ASN A 7 -19.91 -39.33 30.59
C ASN A 7 -20.89 -38.31 29.98
N ALA A 8 -20.52 -37.03 29.99
CA ALA A 8 -21.37 -35.96 29.45
C ALA A 8 -21.75 -36.17 27.97
N CYS A 9 -20.91 -36.86 27.19
CA CYS A 9 -21.17 -37.26 25.81
C CYS A 9 -22.03 -38.52 25.64
N GLY A 10 -22.51 -39.13 26.73
CA GLY A 10 -23.27 -40.39 26.64
C GLY A 10 -22.40 -41.61 26.29
N GLN A 11 -21.08 -41.54 26.50
CA GLN A 11 -20.12 -42.62 26.23
C GLN A 11 -19.47 -43.13 27.53
N CYS A 12 -18.98 -44.37 27.53
CA CYS A 12 -18.25 -44.92 28.69
C CYS A 12 -16.80 -44.40 28.72
N GLY A 13 -16.36 -43.80 29.83
CA GLY A 13 -14.95 -43.40 30.05
C GLY A 13 -14.76 -41.90 30.28
N ALA A 14 -13.50 -41.44 30.27
CA ALA A 14 -13.19 -40.01 30.33
C ALA A 14 -13.66 -39.30 29.06
N LEU A 15 -13.84 -37.98 29.16
CA LEU A 15 -14.19 -37.17 27.99
C LEU A 15 -13.00 -37.10 27.01
N PRO A 16 -13.28 -37.06 25.69
CA PRO A 16 -12.26 -36.75 24.69
C PRO A 16 -11.58 -35.40 25.00
N ALA A 17 -10.38 -35.21 24.46
CA ALA A 17 -9.80 -33.87 24.41
C ALA A 17 -10.34 -33.16 23.17
N GLU A 18 -10.60 -31.86 23.31
CA GLU A 18 -10.97 -30.99 22.20
C GLU A 18 -9.99 -31.10 21.03
N ILE A 19 -10.53 -31.21 19.83
CA ILE A 19 -9.81 -30.97 18.60
C ILE A 19 -10.55 -29.90 17.83
N CYS A 20 -9.81 -29.03 17.12
CA CYS A 20 -10.50 -28.03 16.31
C CYS A 20 -11.23 -28.70 15.13
N ASN A 21 -12.52 -28.93 15.29
CA ASN A 21 -13.40 -29.52 14.29
C ASN A 21 -14.80 -28.85 14.26
N GLY A 22 -15.05 -27.85 15.12
CA GLY A 22 -16.34 -27.17 15.24
C GLY A 22 -17.40 -27.98 15.99
N GLN A 23 -16.99 -28.98 16.75
CA GLN A 23 -17.83 -29.83 17.60
C GLN A 23 -17.37 -29.71 19.05
N ASP A 24 -18.27 -30.07 19.95
CA ASP A 24 -18.03 -30.18 21.38
C ASP A 24 -17.57 -31.62 21.63
N ASP A 25 -16.26 -31.86 21.55
CA ASP A 25 -15.73 -33.23 21.63
C ASP A 25 -15.78 -33.76 23.07
N ASP A 26 -15.68 -32.87 24.06
CA ASP A 26 -15.71 -33.17 25.48
C ASP A 26 -17.09 -32.96 26.14
N CYS A 27 -18.07 -32.46 25.39
CA CYS A 27 -19.45 -32.28 25.79
C CYS A 27 -19.64 -31.38 27.03
N ASP A 28 -18.77 -30.39 27.24
CA ASP A 28 -18.89 -29.40 28.31
C ASP A 28 -19.84 -28.22 27.96
N GLY A 29 -20.32 -28.17 26.71
CA GLY A 29 -21.21 -27.14 26.18
C GLY A 29 -20.50 -25.96 25.51
N ARG A 30 -19.17 -26.03 25.36
CA ARG A 30 -18.35 -25.11 24.58
C ARG A 30 -17.86 -25.83 23.33
N LEU A 31 -17.32 -25.06 22.39
CA LEU A 31 -16.81 -25.61 21.14
C LEU A 31 -15.33 -25.28 21.07
N ASP A 32 -14.50 -26.30 20.82
CA ASP A 32 -13.07 -26.20 20.56
C ASP A 32 -12.31 -25.39 21.63
N GLU A 33 -12.74 -25.39 22.90
CA GLU A 33 -12.06 -24.65 23.95
C GLU A 33 -10.68 -25.22 24.28
N GLY A 34 -9.74 -24.35 24.63
CA GLY A 34 -8.35 -24.77 24.87
C GLY A 34 -7.55 -25.11 23.61
N VAL A 35 -8.19 -25.21 22.43
CA VAL A 35 -7.52 -25.36 21.13
C VAL A 35 -7.67 -24.14 20.21
N GLN A 36 -8.50 -23.16 20.61
CA GLN A 36 -8.61 -21.84 19.96
C GLN A 36 -7.43 -20.91 20.27
N ASN A 37 -7.12 -20.04 19.32
CA ASN A 37 -6.16 -18.94 19.46
C ASN A 37 -6.79 -17.71 20.16
N ALA A 38 -6.04 -16.62 20.28
CA ALA A 38 -6.51 -15.39 20.93
C ALA A 38 -7.79 -14.80 20.28
N CYS A 39 -7.99 -15.03 18.98
CA CYS A 39 -9.17 -14.62 18.23
C CYS A 39 -10.39 -15.54 18.40
N GLY A 40 -10.30 -16.59 19.21
CA GLY A 40 -11.36 -17.61 19.30
C GLY A 40 -11.50 -18.44 18.02
N GLN A 41 -10.47 -18.42 17.16
CA GLN A 41 -10.39 -19.20 15.94
C GLN A 41 -9.39 -20.33 16.09
N CYS A 42 -9.49 -21.32 15.24
CA CYS A 42 -8.53 -22.40 15.25
C CYS A 42 -7.26 -22.08 14.48
N GLY A 43 -6.15 -22.64 14.96
CA GLY A 43 -4.84 -22.51 14.33
C GLY A 43 -3.98 -21.45 14.99
N VAL A 44 -3.00 -20.94 14.25
CA VAL A 44 -2.16 -19.82 14.73
C VAL A 44 -2.94 -18.51 14.63
N VAL A 45 -2.58 -17.53 15.43
CA VAL A 45 -3.06 -16.15 15.20
C VAL A 45 -2.55 -15.66 13.84
N PRO A 46 -3.38 -14.95 13.06
CA PRO A 46 -2.93 -14.24 11.88
C PRO A 46 -1.81 -13.23 12.22
N ALA A 47 -1.06 -12.80 11.21
CA ALA A 47 -0.15 -11.68 11.37
C ALA A 47 -0.89 -10.38 11.01
N GLU A 48 -0.57 -9.31 11.73
CA GLU A 48 -1.07 -7.96 11.47
C GLU A 48 -0.88 -7.53 10.02
N ILE A 49 -1.96 -7.00 9.43
CA ILE A 49 -1.91 -6.27 8.16
C ILE A 49 -2.50 -4.87 8.34
N CYS A 50 -2.04 -3.92 7.52
CA CYS A 50 -2.45 -2.52 7.65
C CYS A 50 -3.89 -2.33 7.16
N ASN A 51 -4.88 -2.59 8.02
CA ASN A 51 -6.30 -2.61 7.68
C ASN A 51 -7.19 -1.93 8.76
N GLY A 52 -6.60 -1.48 9.88
CA GLY A 52 -7.32 -0.82 10.97
C GLY A 52 -8.07 -1.80 11.87
N GLN A 53 -7.71 -3.09 11.84
CA GLN A 53 -8.25 -4.18 12.62
C GLN A 53 -7.13 -4.81 13.45
N ASP A 54 -7.55 -5.54 14.47
CA ASP A 54 -6.69 -6.34 15.33
C ASP A 54 -6.75 -7.76 14.75
N ASP A 55 -5.82 -8.09 13.86
CA ASP A 55 -5.83 -9.35 13.12
C ASP A 55 -5.33 -10.51 13.99
N ASP A 56 -4.46 -10.23 14.97
CA ASP A 56 -3.90 -11.22 15.89
C ASP A 56 -4.61 -11.30 17.25
N CYS A 57 -5.55 -10.38 17.50
CA CYS A 57 -6.41 -10.27 18.67
C CYS A 57 -5.65 -10.01 19.97
N ASP A 58 -4.53 -9.30 19.93
CA ASP A 58 -3.75 -8.90 21.12
C ASP A 58 -4.27 -7.63 21.82
N GLY A 59 -5.25 -6.95 21.22
CA GLY A 59 -5.88 -5.72 21.71
C GLY A 59 -5.23 -4.43 21.19
N ARG A 60 -4.31 -4.53 20.24
CA ARG A 60 -3.69 -3.41 19.54
C ARG A 60 -4.11 -3.47 18.07
N LEU A 61 -3.91 -2.35 17.37
CA LEU A 61 -4.29 -2.23 15.97
C LEU A 61 -3.03 -1.97 15.18
N ASP A 62 -2.86 -2.73 14.10
CA ASP A 62 -1.81 -2.53 13.09
C ASP A 62 -0.38 -2.45 13.69
N GLU A 63 -0.09 -3.20 14.76
CA GLU A 63 1.22 -3.21 15.40
C GLU A 63 2.21 -4.15 14.72
N GLN A 64 3.51 -3.91 14.98
CA GLN A 64 4.61 -4.74 14.46
C GLN A 64 4.63 -4.91 12.92
N ILE A 65 3.84 -4.12 12.19
CA ILE A 65 3.87 -4.06 10.73
C ILE A 65 5.17 -3.41 10.29
N MET A 66 5.93 -4.15 9.47
CA MET A 66 7.15 -3.63 8.88
C MET A 66 6.83 -2.50 7.90
N PRO A 67 7.62 -1.41 7.87
CA PRO A 67 7.50 -0.40 6.82
C PRO A 67 7.57 -1.04 5.44
N ARG A 68 6.80 -0.52 4.49
CA ARG A 68 6.87 -0.97 3.09
C ARG A 68 7.48 0.12 2.22
N GLN A 69 8.05 -0.32 1.10
CA GLN A 69 8.65 0.55 0.12
C GLN A 69 7.60 1.29 -0.71
N CYS A 70 7.85 2.55 -1.00
CA CYS A 70 7.00 3.43 -1.82
C CYS A 70 7.85 4.22 -2.83
N GLY A 71 7.20 4.78 -3.86
CA GLY A 71 7.86 5.52 -4.94
C GLY A 71 8.44 4.63 -6.05
N SER A 72 9.33 5.21 -6.87
CA SER A 72 10.00 4.55 -8.00
C SER A 72 11.47 4.96 -8.08
N ASN A 73 12.24 4.31 -8.96
CA ASN A 73 13.60 4.69 -9.31
C ASN A 73 13.73 5.11 -10.79
N VAL A 74 12.69 5.76 -11.29
CA VAL A 74 12.58 6.22 -12.69
C VAL A 74 12.89 7.71 -12.74
N GLY A 75 13.76 8.11 -13.67
CA GLY A 75 14.19 9.50 -13.79
C GLY A 75 14.87 9.99 -12.49
N PRO A 76 14.46 11.13 -11.93
CA PRO A 76 14.96 11.67 -10.68
C PRO A 76 14.27 11.09 -9.44
N CYS A 77 13.33 10.15 -9.59
CA CYS A 77 12.65 9.54 -8.45
C CYS A 77 13.54 8.56 -7.68
N GLU A 78 13.28 8.49 -6.38
CA GLU A 78 13.95 7.60 -5.44
C GLU A 78 12.92 6.93 -4.55
N PHE A 79 13.20 5.68 -4.16
CA PHE A 79 12.34 4.95 -3.24
C PHE A 79 12.37 5.55 -1.83
N GLY A 80 11.20 5.60 -1.20
CA GLY A 80 11.05 5.89 0.21
C GLY A 80 10.43 4.71 0.97
N GLU A 81 10.07 4.98 2.22
CA GLU A 81 9.34 4.05 3.07
C GLU A 81 8.07 4.70 3.60
N GLU A 82 6.98 3.93 3.62
CA GLU A 82 5.73 4.32 4.26
C GLU A 82 5.46 3.39 5.46
N ARG A 83 4.89 3.97 6.51
CA ARG A 83 4.54 3.28 7.75
C ARG A 83 3.03 3.17 7.86
N CYS A 84 2.56 2.05 8.42
CA CYS A 84 1.14 1.91 8.73
C CYS A 84 0.80 2.75 9.97
N GLU A 85 -0.24 3.56 9.86
CA GLU A 85 -0.83 4.32 10.97
C GLU A 85 -2.36 4.23 10.88
N ASN A 86 -3.00 3.56 11.85
CA ASN A 86 -4.45 3.42 11.95
C ASN A 86 -5.13 2.90 10.67
N GLY A 87 -4.63 1.79 10.11
CA GLY A 87 -5.21 1.13 8.94
C GLY A 87 -4.94 1.80 7.60
N ALA A 88 -4.10 2.84 7.57
CA ALA A 88 -3.66 3.49 6.36
C ALA A 88 -2.14 3.59 6.32
N TRP A 89 -1.58 3.45 5.13
CA TRP A 89 -0.18 3.76 4.92
C TRP A 89 -0.01 5.28 4.86
N GLY A 90 0.92 5.79 5.64
CA GLY A 90 1.23 7.21 5.74
C GLY A 90 1.98 7.74 4.52
N GLN A 91 2.58 8.92 4.69
CA GLN A 91 3.41 9.53 3.66
C GLN A 91 4.62 8.65 3.32
N CYS A 92 5.03 8.71 2.05
CA CYS A 92 6.29 8.12 1.60
C CYS A 92 7.47 8.99 2.07
N LEU A 93 8.18 8.55 3.10
CA LEU A 93 9.29 9.30 3.68
C LEU A 93 10.62 8.86 3.08
N GLY A 94 11.50 9.82 2.82
CA GLY A 94 12.85 9.56 2.31
C GLY A 94 12.92 9.28 0.80
N GLY A 95 11.79 9.18 0.11
CA GLY A 95 11.73 9.05 -1.34
C GLY A 95 11.67 10.40 -2.06
N VAL A 96 12.01 10.37 -3.34
CA VAL A 96 11.72 11.45 -4.28
C VAL A 96 10.57 10.98 -5.15
N LEU A 97 9.41 11.62 -5.00
CA LEU A 97 8.16 11.26 -5.68
C LEU A 97 7.84 12.20 -6.85
N PRO A 98 7.07 11.73 -7.85
CA PRO A 98 6.51 12.61 -8.87
C PRO A 98 5.50 13.58 -8.24
N GLY A 99 5.44 14.83 -8.72
CA GLY A 99 4.62 15.87 -8.07
C GLY A 99 3.10 15.62 -8.15
N PRO A 100 2.25 16.22 -7.28
CA PRO A 100 2.53 16.88 -6.00
C PRO A 100 2.09 16.04 -4.78
N ASP A 101 2.86 16.11 -3.70
CA ASP A 101 2.23 16.27 -2.38
C ASP A 101 2.83 17.44 -1.58
N GLU A 102 4.11 17.83 -1.68
CA GLU A 102 4.61 19.07 -1.01
C GLU A 102 5.73 19.84 -1.77
N GLY A 103 5.75 19.84 -3.11
CA GLY A 103 6.81 20.57 -3.84
C GLY A 103 6.53 20.88 -5.32
N PRO A 104 7.28 21.84 -5.91
CA PRO A 104 6.93 22.52 -7.16
C PRO A 104 7.37 21.79 -8.44
N ARG A 105 7.58 20.46 -8.42
CA ARG A 105 7.90 19.73 -9.65
C ARG A 105 6.68 19.75 -10.54
N GLN A 106 6.72 20.65 -11.52
CA GLN A 106 5.65 20.90 -12.45
C GLN A 106 5.67 19.77 -13.48
N VAL A 107 4.70 18.86 -13.39
CA VAL A 107 4.38 17.90 -14.47
C VAL A 107 4.23 18.70 -15.77
N GLY A 108 5.01 18.35 -16.79
CA GLY A 108 5.10 19.15 -18.02
C GLY A 108 6.05 20.35 -17.93
N SER A 109 7.22 20.19 -17.30
CA SER A 109 8.33 21.13 -17.42
C SER A 109 9.18 20.81 -18.65
N CYS A 110 9.77 21.84 -19.25
CA CYS A 110 10.83 21.68 -20.25
C CYS A 110 12.14 22.11 -19.62
N ASP A 111 12.69 21.22 -18.79
CA ASP A 111 13.92 21.39 -18.02
C ASP A 111 14.91 20.24 -18.22
N GLY A 112 14.53 19.22 -18.99
CA GLY A 112 15.33 18.04 -19.28
C GLY A 112 15.23 16.98 -18.19
N GLU A 113 14.31 17.12 -17.23
CA GLU A 113 14.05 16.16 -16.18
C GLU A 113 12.69 15.46 -16.35
N ASP A 114 12.66 14.18 -15.98
CA ASP A 114 11.46 13.34 -15.88
C ASP A 114 10.72 13.68 -14.58
N ASN A 115 9.96 14.77 -14.59
CA ASN A 115 9.38 15.34 -13.37
C ASN A 115 8.18 14.55 -12.82
N ASP A 116 7.59 13.67 -13.63
CA ASP A 116 6.49 12.78 -13.24
C ASP A 116 6.88 11.30 -13.13
N CYS A 117 8.16 11.00 -13.35
CA CYS A 117 8.79 9.70 -13.16
C CYS A 117 8.12 8.57 -13.95
N ASP A 118 7.64 8.89 -15.15
CA ASP A 118 7.02 7.93 -16.08
C ASP A 118 8.04 7.31 -17.05
N GLY A 119 9.28 7.79 -17.05
CA GLY A 119 10.40 7.32 -17.86
C GLY A 119 10.58 8.08 -19.17
N ASN A 120 9.71 9.03 -19.47
CA ASN A 120 9.90 10.01 -20.52
C ASN A 120 10.49 11.29 -19.93
N ILE A 121 11.05 12.14 -20.77
CA ILE A 121 11.60 13.42 -20.35
C ILE A 121 10.83 14.52 -21.08
N ASP A 122 10.42 15.55 -20.34
CA ASP A 122 9.66 16.70 -20.82
C ASP A 122 8.35 16.36 -21.55
N GLU A 123 7.74 15.24 -21.17
CA GLU A 123 6.39 14.85 -21.54
C GLU A 123 5.34 15.81 -20.95
N ASN A 124 4.17 15.89 -21.56
CA ASN A 124 3.09 16.81 -21.13
C ASN A 124 3.41 18.32 -21.27
N TRP A 125 4.50 18.67 -21.98
CA TRP A 125 4.82 20.04 -22.42
C TRP A 125 4.44 20.28 -23.90
N PRO A 126 3.76 21.38 -24.27
CA PRO A 126 2.97 22.29 -23.43
C PRO A 126 1.57 21.71 -23.14
N ASN A 127 1.12 21.82 -21.89
CA ASN A 127 -0.24 21.50 -21.48
C ASN A 127 -1.19 22.65 -21.88
N GLU A 128 -2.10 22.32 -22.80
CA GLU A 128 -3.01 23.21 -23.56
C GLU A 128 -2.40 23.92 -24.77
N VAL A 129 -2.70 23.36 -25.95
CA VAL A 129 -2.97 24.02 -27.25
C VAL A 129 -2.59 25.51 -27.32
N GLN A 130 -1.31 25.85 -27.22
CA GLN A 130 -0.80 27.16 -27.65
C GLN A 130 -0.34 27.03 -29.09
N ILE A 131 -1.29 27.34 -29.98
CA ILE A 131 -1.07 27.49 -31.40
C ILE A 131 -0.25 28.77 -31.58
N CYS A 132 0.97 28.66 -32.13
CA CYS A 132 1.67 29.78 -32.76
C CYS A 132 0.74 30.36 -33.84
N PHE A 133 0.02 31.44 -33.52
CA PHE A 133 -0.84 32.16 -34.46
C PHE A 133 -0.01 33.02 -35.41
N GLN A 134 0.86 32.34 -36.16
CA GLN A 134 1.00 32.61 -37.58
C GLN A 134 1.43 31.41 -38.45
N ASN A 135 1.58 30.15 -37.97
CA ASN A 135 1.92 29.01 -38.86
C ASN A 135 1.69 27.53 -38.40
N ARG A 136 0.78 27.20 -37.47
CA ARG A 136 0.34 25.78 -37.19
C ARG A 136 1.49 24.71 -37.06
N GLN A 137 2.41 24.88 -36.11
CA GLN A 137 3.30 23.81 -35.63
C GLN A 137 3.31 23.81 -34.09
N PRO A 138 3.46 22.65 -33.42
CA PRO A 138 3.61 22.61 -31.96
C PRO A 138 4.94 23.24 -31.55
N ALA A 139 4.98 23.97 -30.43
CA ALA A 139 6.23 24.16 -29.71
C ALA A 139 6.64 22.79 -29.16
N PHE A 140 7.88 22.36 -29.38
CA PHE A 140 8.38 21.08 -28.90
C PHE A 140 9.51 21.29 -27.91
N CYS A 141 9.49 20.48 -26.84
CA CYS A 141 10.62 20.35 -25.94
C CYS A 141 11.40 19.10 -26.32
N ILE A 142 12.73 19.22 -26.37
CA ILE A 142 13.62 18.07 -26.48
C ILE A 142 14.70 18.24 -25.42
N GLN A 143 14.65 17.42 -24.36
CA GLN A 143 15.68 17.34 -23.33
C GLN A 143 16.05 18.73 -22.75
N GLY A 144 15.06 19.48 -22.30
CA GLY A 144 15.20 20.82 -21.70
C GLY A 144 15.37 21.95 -22.69
N THR A 145 15.41 21.66 -24.00
CA THR A 145 15.51 22.69 -25.03
C THR A 145 14.12 23.08 -25.53
N ARG A 146 13.67 24.29 -25.18
CA ARG A 146 12.45 24.90 -25.71
C ARG A 146 12.68 25.33 -27.14
N ILE A 147 11.88 24.82 -28.06
CA ILE A 147 11.95 25.20 -29.47
C ILE A 147 10.67 25.94 -29.84
N ASP A 148 10.79 27.27 -29.92
CA ASP A 148 9.74 28.19 -30.34
C ASP A 148 9.69 28.29 -31.88
N CYS A 149 8.52 28.65 -32.42
CA CYS A 149 8.22 28.67 -33.85
C CYS A 149 9.05 29.65 -34.71
N ASP A 150 9.86 30.53 -34.12
CA ASP A 150 10.75 31.47 -34.84
C ASP A 150 12.19 30.95 -35.00
N GLY A 151 12.46 29.71 -34.57
CA GLY A 151 13.65 28.95 -34.96
C GLY A 151 14.96 29.29 -34.23
N ILE A 152 15.08 30.41 -33.51
CA ILE A 152 16.28 30.72 -32.69
C ILE A 152 15.88 31.68 -31.56
N PHE A 153 16.06 31.29 -30.28
CA PHE A 153 16.40 32.28 -29.25
C PHE A 153 17.80 32.02 -28.72
N ASN A 154 18.62 33.04 -28.97
CA ASN A 154 19.95 33.26 -28.45
C ASN A 154 19.79 33.61 -26.96
N ASP A 155 20.39 32.84 -26.05
CA ASP A 155 20.40 33.10 -24.60
C ASP A 155 21.28 34.32 -24.22
N ARG A 156 21.13 35.42 -24.96
CA ARG A 156 21.67 36.74 -24.64
C ARG A 156 20.71 37.81 -25.14
N GLU A 157 19.81 38.24 -24.27
CA GLU A 157 19.44 39.65 -23.99
C GLU A 157 18.09 39.76 -23.26
N ARG A 158 18.09 39.62 -21.92
CA ARG A 158 17.72 40.69 -20.97
C ARG A 158 17.75 40.21 -19.52
#